data_AF-A0A968JWP2-F1
#
_entry.id   AF-A0A968JWP2-F1
#
_cell.length_a   1.000
_cell.length_b   1.000
_cell.length_c   1.000
_cell.angle_alpha   90.00
_cell.angle_beta   90.00
_cell.angle_gamma   90.00
#
_symmetry.space_group_name_H-M   'P 1'
#
loop_
_entity.id
_entity.type
_entity.pdbx_description
1 polymer ?
#
loop_
_entity_poly.entity_id
_entity_poly.type
_entity_poly.pdbx_seq_one_letter_code
_entity_poly.pdbx_strand_id
1 'polypeptide(L)'
;MKNTVLFILLFFAFAAKSQDYIPTREDINAFFKTKTLVVLEDNPLLEYNINIRNVMKQEWTITEYDFITSKEFEEKRKDPQ
;
A
#
# COMPACT_ATOMS: atom_id res chain seq x y z
N MET A 1 1.41 15.60 41.76
CA MET A 1 2.27 15.24 40.61
C MET A 1 2.07 13.80 40.16
N LYS A 2 2.18 12.78 41.03
CA LYS A 2 1.99 11.36 40.66
C LYS A 2 0.63 11.07 40.00
N ASN A 3 -0.45 11.57 40.56
CA ASN A 3 -1.81 11.34 40.03
C ASN A 3 -2.01 12.08 38.68
N THR A 4 -1.40 13.25 38.52
CA THR A 4 -1.44 14.02 37.26
C THR A 4 -0.78 13.26 36.11
N VAL A 5 0.38 12.63 36.37
CA VAL A 5 1.09 11.81 35.38
C VAL A 5 0.25 10.59 34.96
N LEU A 6 -0.44 9.95 35.91
CA LEU A 6 -1.33 8.82 35.61
C LEU A 6 -2.49 9.21 34.70
N PHE A 7 -3.12 10.38 34.95
CA PHE A 7 -4.21 10.87 34.10
C PHE A 7 -3.73 11.20 32.68
N ILE A 8 -2.51 11.73 32.53
CA ILE A 8 -1.91 11.99 31.22
C ILE A 8 -1.67 10.68 30.46
N LEU A 9 -1.15 9.64 31.12
CA LEU A 9 -0.92 8.34 30.51
C LEU A 9 -2.22 7.66 30.07
N LEU A 10 -3.28 7.74 30.90
CA LEU A 10 -4.61 7.22 30.56
C LEU A 10 -5.23 7.96 29.36
N PHE A 11 -5.05 9.28 29.26
CA PHE A 11 -5.50 10.05 28.11
C PHE A 11 -4.83 9.60 26.81
N PHE A 12 -3.51 9.41 26.82
CA PHE A 12 -2.78 8.91 25.65
C PHE A 12 -3.16 7.47 25.28
N ALA A 13 -3.37 6.59 26.27
CA ALA A 13 -3.83 5.23 26.03
C ALA A 13 -5.21 5.19 25.36
N PHE A 14 -6.11 6.11 25.71
CA PHE A 14 -7.45 6.20 25.11
C PHE A 14 -7.45 6.88 23.73
N ALA A 15 -6.51 7.82 23.51
CA ALA A 15 -6.37 8.51 22.23
C ALA A 15 -5.65 7.67 21.16
N ALA A 16 -4.90 6.64 21.54
CA ALA A 16 -4.22 5.76 20.62
C ALA A 16 -5.23 5.01 19.73
N LYS A 17 -5.09 5.18 18.42
CA LYS A 17 -5.80 4.38 17.42
C LYS A 17 -4.86 3.27 16.94
N SER A 18 -5.17 2.03 17.30
CA SER A 18 -4.48 0.84 16.79
C SER A 18 -5.32 0.06 15.78
N GLN A 19 -6.40 0.68 15.29
CA GLN A 19 -7.30 0.06 14.34
C GLN A 19 -6.63 0.11 12.97
N ASP A 20 -6.38 -1.05 12.40
CA ASP A 20 -5.92 -1.13 11.02
C ASP A 20 -7.00 -0.64 10.06
N TYR A 21 -6.57 -0.23 8.88
CA TYR A 21 -7.47 0.16 7.81
C TYR A 21 -8.27 -1.06 7.33
N ILE A 22 -9.60 -0.99 7.43
CA ILE A 22 -10.50 -1.97 6.84
C ILE A 22 -11.03 -1.40 5.52
N PRO A 23 -10.77 -2.05 4.38
CA PRO A 23 -11.27 -1.57 3.09
C PRO A 23 -12.80 -1.40 3.08
N THR A 24 -13.23 -0.24 2.61
CA THR A 24 -14.61 0.16 2.36
C THR A 24 -15.10 -0.38 1.01
N ARG A 25 -16.40 -0.23 0.73
CA ARG A 25 -16.94 -0.58 -0.60
C ARG A 25 -16.39 0.33 -1.68
N GLU A 26 -16.14 1.58 -1.33
CA GLU A 26 -15.54 2.59 -2.17
C GLU A 26 -14.12 2.19 -2.58
N ASP A 27 -13.31 1.63 -1.67
CA ASP A 27 -11.97 1.12 -2.00
C ASP A 27 -12.02 -0.05 -2.96
N ILE A 28 -12.94 -0.99 -2.75
CA ILE A 28 -13.14 -2.12 -3.65
C ILE A 28 -13.53 -1.60 -5.04
N ASN A 29 -14.44 -0.63 -5.10
CA ASN A 29 -14.84 0.00 -6.36
C ASN A 29 -13.70 0.77 -7.03
N ALA A 30 -12.81 1.40 -6.24
CA ALA A 30 -11.63 2.08 -6.76
C ALA A 30 -10.64 1.08 -7.35
N PHE A 31 -10.37 -0.03 -6.65
CA PHE A 31 -9.49 -1.10 -7.12
C PHE A 31 -9.85 -1.61 -8.52
N PHE A 32 -11.13 -1.85 -8.80
CA PHE A 32 -11.57 -2.32 -10.13
C PHE A 32 -11.54 -1.24 -11.23
N LYS A 33 -11.35 0.03 -10.87
CA LYS A 33 -11.31 1.16 -11.81
C LYS A 33 -9.91 1.71 -12.04
N THR A 34 -8.97 1.39 -11.16
CA THR A 34 -7.58 1.84 -11.26
C THR A 34 -6.71 0.79 -11.94
N LYS A 35 -5.50 1.22 -12.30
CA LYS A 35 -4.48 0.37 -12.89
C LYS A 35 -3.56 -0.15 -11.78
N THR A 36 -3.33 -1.46 -11.75
CA THR A 36 -2.37 -2.08 -10.84
C THR A 36 -0.94 -1.72 -11.26
N LEU A 37 -0.18 -1.09 -10.36
CA LEU A 37 1.21 -0.72 -10.63
C LEU A 37 2.15 -1.72 -9.96
N VAL A 38 2.87 -2.48 -10.77
CA VAL A 38 3.81 -3.50 -10.33
C VAL A 38 5.18 -2.86 -10.20
N VAL A 39 5.67 -2.75 -8.97
CA VAL A 39 6.98 -2.17 -8.69
C VAL A 39 8.07 -3.19 -8.97
N LEU A 40 9.02 -2.79 -9.81
CA LEU A 40 10.22 -3.55 -10.12
C LEU A 40 11.36 -3.13 -9.22
N GLU A 41 12.21 -4.09 -8.89
CA GLU A 41 13.44 -3.81 -8.15
C GLU A 41 14.43 -3.03 -9.01
N ASP A 42 15.18 -2.14 -8.36
CA ASP A 42 16.13 -1.25 -9.05
C ASP A 42 17.27 -2.01 -9.74
N ASN A 43 17.64 -3.18 -9.23
CA ASN A 43 18.60 -4.07 -9.89
C ASN A 43 17.88 -4.89 -10.99
N PRO A 44 18.13 -4.62 -12.28
CA PRO A 44 17.41 -5.25 -13.39
C PRO A 44 17.73 -6.74 -13.55
N LEU A 45 18.83 -7.23 -12.97
CA LEU A 45 19.25 -8.63 -13.06
C LEU A 45 18.62 -9.52 -12.00
N LEU A 46 17.84 -8.95 -11.06
CA LEU A 46 17.13 -9.75 -10.07
C LEU A 46 16.06 -10.61 -10.73
N GLU A 47 16.05 -11.89 -10.38
CA GLU A 47 15.11 -12.88 -10.89
C GLU A 47 13.66 -12.48 -10.67
N TYR A 48 13.38 -11.78 -9.57
CA TYR A 48 12.07 -11.20 -9.27
C TYR A 48 11.49 -10.41 -10.45
N ASN A 49 12.28 -9.53 -11.07
CA ASN A 49 11.81 -8.69 -12.19
C ASN A 49 11.43 -9.51 -13.42
N ILE A 50 12.11 -10.64 -13.65
CA ILE A 50 11.79 -11.56 -14.75
C ILE A 50 10.51 -12.31 -14.41
N ASN A 51 10.44 -12.89 -13.20
CA ASN A 51 9.34 -13.73 -12.77
C ASN A 51 8.04 -12.95 -12.64
N ILE A 52 8.05 -11.77 -12.02
CA ILE A 52 6.82 -10.97 -11.85
C ILE A 52 6.26 -10.50 -13.18
N ARG A 53 7.12 -10.18 -14.16
CA ARG A 53 6.65 -9.80 -15.50
C ARG A 53 5.93 -10.95 -16.20
N ASN A 54 6.49 -12.16 -16.09
CA ASN A 54 5.88 -13.35 -16.68
C ASN A 54 4.55 -13.68 -15.99
N VAL A 55 4.53 -13.70 -14.66
CA VAL A 55 3.33 -14.01 -13.87
C VAL A 55 2.21 -12.99 -14.14
N MET A 56 2.50 -11.69 -14.11
CA MET A 56 1.49 -10.66 -14.38
C MET A 56 0.90 -10.81 -15.79
N LYS A 57 1.73 -11.16 -16.78
CA LYS A 57 1.26 -11.39 -18.15
C LYS A 57 0.41 -12.66 -18.29
N GLN A 58 0.72 -13.71 -17.54
CA GLN A 58 0.07 -15.02 -17.67
C GLN A 58 -1.20 -15.11 -16.83
N GLU A 59 -1.18 -14.56 -15.63
CA GLU A 59 -2.17 -14.86 -14.59
C GLU A 59 -3.03 -13.65 -14.18
N TRP A 60 -2.57 -12.42 -14.40
CA TRP A 60 -3.32 -11.24 -13.95
C TRP A 60 -4.41 -10.85 -14.94
N THR A 61 -5.67 -11.07 -14.56
CA THR A 61 -6.83 -10.77 -15.41
C THR A 61 -7.83 -9.81 -14.76
N ILE A 62 -7.50 -9.22 -13.61
CA ILE A 62 -8.45 -8.49 -12.76
C ILE A 62 -8.55 -7.01 -13.16
N THR A 63 -7.40 -6.34 -13.32
CA THR A 63 -7.32 -4.93 -13.70
C THR A 63 -6.29 -4.77 -14.83
N GLU A 64 -6.31 -3.64 -15.52
CA GLU A 64 -5.13 -3.20 -16.25
C GLU A 64 -3.93 -3.12 -15.30
N TYR A 65 -2.72 -3.30 -15.83
CA TYR A 65 -1.50 -3.17 -15.05
C TYR A 65 -0.37 -2.51 -15.83
N ASP A 66 0.58 -1.92 -15.12
CA ASP A 66 1.84 -1.40 -15.66
C ASP A 66 3.01 -1.73 -14.72
N PHE A 67 4.22 -1.76 -15.26
CA PHE A 67 5.44 -1.90 -14.46
C PHE A 67 6.09 -0.55 -14.23
N ILE A 68 6.45 -0.27 -12.98
CA ILE A 68 7.05 1.00 -12.57
C ILE A 68 8.33 0.76 -11.75
N THR A 69 9.14 1.80 -11.63
CA THR A 69 10.32 1.83 -10.76
C THR A 69 9.95 2.16 -9.31
N SER A 70 10.85 1.86 -8.38
CA SER A 70 10.72 2.27 -6.97
C SER A 70 10.54 3.78 -6.82
N LYS A 71 11.19 4.56 -7.67
CA LYS A 71 11.07 6.03 -7.67
C LYS A 71 9.65 6.48 -8.06
N GLU A 72 9.11 5.94 -9.15
CA GLU A 72 7.74 6.25 -9.59
C GLU A 72 6.71 5.82 -8.54
N PHE A 73 6.98 4.73 -7.81
CA PHE A 73 6.14 4.31 -6.70
C PHE A 73 6.11 5.36 -5.59
N GLU A 74 7.25 5.91 -5.17
CA GLU A 74 7.28 6.95 -4.13
C GLU A 74 6.53 8.22 -4.53
N GLU A 75 6.51 8.55 -5.82
CA GLU A 75 5.74 9.66 -6.38
C GLU A 75 4.23 9.34 -6.40
N LYS A 76 3.85 8.11 -6.78
CA LYS A 76 2.45 7.71 -7.01
C LYS A 76 1.74 7.16 -5.77
N ARG A 77 2.44 6.64 -4.76
CA ARG A 77 1.82 6.03 -3.57
C ARG A 77 0.98 6.98 -2.71
N LYS A 78 1.07 8.29 -2.97
CA LYS A 78 0.29 9.35 -2.33
C LYS A 78 -0.81 9.89 -3.23
N ASP A 79 -0.90 9.40 -4.47
CA ASP A 79 -1.98 9.75 -5.36
C ASP A 79 -3.30 9.26 -4.73
N PRO A 80 -4.31 10.13 -4.59
CA PRO A 80 -5.64 9.69 -4.19
C PRO A 80 -6.31 8.74 -5.21
N GLN A 81 -5.71 8.51 -6.38
CA GLN A 81 -6.18 7.55 -7.39
C GLN A 81 -5.07 6.59 -7.87
#